data_AF-A0A2S4VSK7-F1
#
_entry.id   AF-A0A2S4VSK7-F1
#
_cell.length_a   1.000
_cell.length_b   1.000
_cell.length_c   1.000
_cell.angle_alpha   90.00
_cell.angle_beta   90.00
_cell.angle_gamma   90.00
#
_symmetry.space_group_name_H-M   'P 1'
#
loop_
_entity.id
_entity.type
_entity.pdbx_description
1 polymer ?
#
loop_
_entity_poly.entity_id
_entity_poly.type
_entity_poly.pdbx_seq_one_letter_code
_entity_poly.pdbx_strand_id
1 'polypeptide(L)'
;MFSQNPLIQQTLDYNHSASTQNINYPSVKKSAIPEIDKLVIPQPLKNVYAEHEVKQISEVNLNKKQVLKKKYFILFNINQSTSFPLIGRINSIWMVQKPGYQTSYFFHTTLFQKLEQNDFYKMREIKRTPHETFVHTSNILTGLNVQHDCHQSGCQLEATRTAIVERRKSSQKNLELNHRDEDRYIINFSSLASVSWHRKFSDLLFSSPTQLEWIDIMHDGLNEWSRVTEKQATKANKKKTTISGGQMDPSLQ
;
A
#
# COMPACT_ATOMS: atom_id res chain seq x y z
N MET A 1 14.74 31.17 -8.37
CA MET A 1 16.06 31.84 -8.30
C MET A 1 17.20 30.89 -8.68
N PHE A 2 17.30 29.69 -8.09
CA PHE A 2 18.39 28.74 -8.36
C PHE A 2 18.33 28.00 -9.72
N SER A 3 17.14 27.78 -10.28
CA SER A 3 16.93 27.03 -11.52
C SER A 3 17.47 27.70 -12.80
N GLN A 4 17.72 29.01 -12.76
CA GLN A 4 18.10 29.81 -13.93
C GLN A 4 19.54 30.36 -13.86
N ASN A 5 20.29 30.07 -12.78
CA ASN A 5 21.66 30.55 -12.62
C ASN A 5 22.67 29.40 -12.77
N PRO A 6 23.37 29.30 -13.92
CA PRO A 6 24.32 28.21 -14.20
C PRO A 6 25.50 28.16 -13.22
N LEU A 7 25.95 29.32 -12.71
CA LEU A 7 27.09 29.39 -11.77
C LEU A 7 26.72 28.81 -10.41
N ILE A 8 25.52 29.10 -9.91
CA ILE A 8 25.05 28.50 -8.65
C ILE A 8 24.82 26.98 -8.82
N GLN A 9 24.30 26.56 -9.98
CA GLN A 9 24.14 25.15 -10.34
C GLN A 9 25.47 24.39 -10.33
N GLN A 10 26.51 24.93 -10.99
CA GLN A 10 27.85 24.34 -10.98
C GLN A 10 28.49 24.31 -9.58
N THR A 11 28.32 25.38 -8.80
CA THR A 11 28.91 25.48 -7.45
C THR A 11 28.28 24.47 -6.48
N LEU A 12 27.00 24.14 -6.68
CA LEU A 12 26.26 23.18 -5.85
C LEU A 12 26.22 21.77 -6.44
N ASP A 13 26.93 21.53 -7.55
CA ASP A 13 26.86 20.29 -8.34
C ASP A 13 25.41 19.87 -8.68
N TYR A 14 24.55 20.88 -8.84
CA TYR A 14 23.12 20.75 -9.08
C TYR A 14 22.82 21.06 -10.54
N ASN A 15 22.28 20.10 -11.29
CA ASN A 15 21.83 20.34 -12.66
C ASN A 15 20.30 20.41 -12.70
N HIS A 16 19.76 21.62 -12.93
CA HIS A 16 18.32 21.83 -12.94
C HIS A 16 17.63 21.01 -14.03
N SER A 17 18.15 21.00 -15.27
CA SER A 17 17.55 20.29 -16.40
C SER A 17 17.62 18.77 -16.27
N ALA A 18 18.66 18.24 -15.61
CA ALA A 18 18.71 16.81 -15.23
C ALA A 18 17.76 16.47 -14.07
N SER A 19 17.55 17.42 -13.15
CA SER A 19 16.67 17.23 -11.98
C SER A 19 15.17 17.39 -12.30
N THR A 20 14.83 18.12 -13.37
CA THR A 20 13.45 18.32 -13.83
C THR A 20 13.15 17.44 -15.04
N GLN A 21 13.02 16.14 -14.82
CA GLN A 21 12.40 15.28 -15.83
C GLN A 21 10.94 15.73 -16.02
N ASN A 22 10.61 16.25 -17.19
CA ASN A 22 9.23 16.51 -17.63
C ASN A 22 8.53 15.17 -17.91
N ILE A 23 8.21 14.45 -16.84
CA ILE A 23 7.42 13.22 -16.92
C ILE A 23 5.96 13.63 -17.01
N ASN A 24 5.34 13.32 -18.15
CA ASN A 24 3.89 13.37 -18.30
C ASN A 24 3.27 12.18 -17.57
N TYR A 25 2.27 12.46 -16.74
CA TYR A 25 1.52 11.44 -16.02
C TYR A 25 0.14 11.26 -16.66
N PRO A 26 -0.42 10.04 -16.69
CA PRO A 26 0.19 8.79 -16.21
C PRO A 26 1.34 8.28 -17.10
N SER A 27 2.31 7.58 -16.52
CA SER A 27 3.45 6.98 -17.25
C SER A 27 3.69 5.53 -16.87
N VAL A 28 4.13 4.70 -17.81
CA VAL A 28 4.50 3.30 -17.53
C VAL A 28 5.83 3.26 -16.81
N LYS A 29 5.87 2.61 -15.63
CA LYS A 29 7.11 2.41 -14.88
C LYS A 29 7.78 1.09 -15.26
N LYS A 30 6.98 0.03 -15.36
CA LYS A 30 7.44 -1.32 -15.68
C LYS A 30 6.39 -2.03 -16.53
N SER A 31 6.80 -2.47 -17.72
CA SER A 31 5.92 -3.20 -18.64
C SER A 31 5.98 -4.71 -18.43
N ALA A 32 7.12 -5.25 -17.97
CA ALA A 32 7.32 -6.68 -17.85
C ALA A 32 6.47 -7.31 -16.73
N ILE A 33 5.68 -8.32 -17.10
CA ILE A 33 4.77 -9.06 -16.22
C ILE A 33 5.32 -10.49 -16.01
N PRO A 34 5.32 -11.02 -14.78
CA PRO A 34 5.62 -12.43 -14.53
C PRO A 34 4.71 -13.35 -15.35
N GLU A 35 5.23 -14.47 -15.87
CA GLU A 35 4.42 -15.42 -16.69
C GLU A 35 3.12 -15.85 -15.99
N ILE A 36 3.19 -16.10 -14.67
CA ILE A 36 2.03 -16.48 -13.84
C ILE A 36 0.93 -15.41 -13.77
N ASP A 37 1.26 -14.16 -14.05
CA ASP A 37 0.33 -13.02 -14.00
C ASP A 37 -0.16 -12.60 -15.39
N LYS A 38 0.31 -13.24 -16.46
CA LYS A 38 -0.15 -12.95 -17.83
C LYS A 38 -1.57 -13.43 -18.03
N LEU A 39 -2.37 -12.56 -18.62
CA LEU A 39 -3.78 -12.82 -18.91
C LEU A 39 -4.03 -12.70 -20.41
N VAL A 40 -5.07 -13.38 -20.86
CA VAL A 40 -5.64 -13.15 -22.20
C VAL A 40 -6.32 -11.79 -22.20
N ILE A 41 -6.21 -11.05 -23.31
CA ILE A 41 -6.86 -9.75 -23.45
C ILE A 41 -8.37 -9.88 -23.20
N PRO A 42 -8.94 -9.12 -22.25
CA PRO A 42 -10.36 -9.18 -21.91
C PRO A 42 -11.27 -8.85 -23.10
N GLN A 43 -12.36 -9.61 -23.26
CA GLN A 43 -13.30 -9.42 -24.37
C GLN A 43 -13.87 -8.00 -24.46
N PRO A 44 -14.21 -7.30 -23.35
CA PRO A 44 -14.68 -5.92 -23.43
C PRO A 44 -13.66 -4.98 -24.10
N LEU A 45 -12.37 -5.16 -23.83
CA LEU A 45 -11.32 -4.36 -24.47
C LEU A 45 -11.13 -4.75 -25.93
N LYS A 46 -11.15 -6.06 -26.26
CA LYS A 46 -11.08 -6.52 -27.66
C LYS A 46 -12.21 -5.96 -28.52
N ASN A 47 -13.43 -5.92 -27.99
CA ASN A 47 -14.61 -5.48 -28.73
C ASN A 47 -14.56 -3.97 -28.99
N VAL A 48 -14.24 -3.17 -27.97
CA VAL A 48 -14.24 -1.70 -28.09
C VAL A 48 -13.01 -1.19 -28.83
N TYR A 49 -11.87 -1.87 -28.70
CA TYR A 49 -10.58 -1.44 -29.24
C TYR A 49 -9.98 -2.45 -30.23
N ALA A 50 -10.82 -3.02 -31.10
CA ALA A 50 -10.42 -4.07 -32.06
C ALA A 50 -9.26 -3.65 -32.99
N GLU A 51 -9.20 -2.37 -33.37
CA GLU A 51 -8.13 -1.80 -34.21
C GLU A 51 -6.90 -1.30 -33.43
N HIS A 52 -6.88 -1.46 -32.10
CA HIS A 52 -5.80 -0.95 -31.26
C HIS A 52 -4.88 -2.08 -30.83
N GLU A 53 -3.61 -1.75 -30.60
CA GLU A 53 -2.71 -2.64 -29.90
C GLU A 53 -3.06 -2.63 -28.41
N VAL A 54 -3.44 -3.79 -27.88
CA VAL A 54 -3.79 -3.97 -26.46
C VAL A 54 -2.75 -4.85 -25.79
N LYS A 55 -2.06 -4.31 -24.79
CA LYS A 55 -0.99 -4.99 -24.04
C LYS A 55 -1.25 -4.92 -22.55
N GLN A 56 -1.06 -6.04 -21.85
CA GLN A 56 -1.03 -6.01 -20.40
C GLN A 56 0.28 -5.35 -19.92
N ILE A 57 0.23 -4.57 -18.85
CA ILE A 57 1.42 -4.00 -18.18
C ILE A 57 1.39 -4.22 -16.67
N SER A 58 2.56 -4.14 -16.03
CA SER A 58 2.68 -4.43 -14.59
C SER A 58 2.36 -3.23 -13.69
N GLU A 59 2.82 -2.02 -14.06
CA GLU A 59 2.73 -0.84 -13.20
C GLU A 59 2.59 0.47 -13.99
N VAL A 60 1.77 1.39 -13.47
CA VAL A 60 1.57 2.74 -14.00
C VAL A 60 1.78 3.77 -12.89
N ASN A 61 2.62 4.76 -13.12
CA ASN A 61 2.69 5.95 -12.27
C ASN A 61 1.45 6.79 -12.54
N LEU A 62 0.56 6.91 -11.55
CA LEU A 62 -0.58 7.83 -11.61
C LEU A 62 -0.10 9.28 -11.48
N ASN A 63 0.90 9.51 -10.65
CA ASN A 63 1.56 10.80 -10.41
C ASN A 63 2.97 10.57 -9.84
N LYS A 64 3.70 11.65 -9.51
CA LYS A 64 5.06 11.60 -8.94
C LYS A 64 5.21 10.72 -7.69
N LYS A 65 4.14 10.49 -6.94
CA LYS A 65 4.15 9.80 -5.63
C LYS A 65 3.47 8.43 -5.64
N GLN A 66 2.62 8.17 -6.63
CA GLN A 66 1.75 6.99 -6.62
C GLN A 66 1.99 6.11 -7.84
N VAL A 67 2.39 4.88 -7.56
CA VAL A 67 2.52 3.81 -8.54
C VAL A 67 1.39 2.81 -8.32
N LEU A 68 0.58 2.60 -9.34
CA LEU A 68 -0.53 1.65 -9.37
C LEU A 68 -0.05 0.33 -9.96
N LYS A 69 -0.38 -0.77 -9.30
CA LYS A 69 0.00 -2.13 -9.68
C LYS A 69 -1.05 -3.14 -9.27
N LYS A 70 -0.90 -4.39 -9.71
CA LYS A 70 -1.76 -5.51 -9.28
C LYS A 70 -1.86 -5.58 -7.73
N LYS A 71 -3.05 -5.93 -7.22
CA LYS A 71 -3.46 -5.94 -5.81
C LYS A 71 -3.51 -4.58 -5.11
N TYR A 72 -3.15 -3.48 -5.78
CA TYR A 72 -3.26 -2.14 -5.20
C TYR A 72 -4.71 -1.63 -5.24
N PHE A 73 -5.10 -0.80 -4.28
CA PHE A 73 -6.45 -0.27 -4.17
C PHE A 73 -6.52 1.16 -4.70
N ILE A 74 -7.59 1.46 -5.43
CA ILE A 74 -7.83 2.77 -6.04
C ILE A 74 -9.22 3.28 -5.71
N LEU A 75 -9.33 4.60 -5.57
CA LEU A 75 -10.58 5.34 -5.62
C LEU A 75 -10.81 5.90 -7.00
N PHE A 76 -12.02 5.78 -7.51
CA PHE A 76 -12.39 6.27 -8.84
C PHE A 76 -13.88 6.60 -8.95
N ASN A 77 -14.22 7.38 -9.97
CA ASN A 77 -15.61 7.65 -10.33
C ASN A 77 -15.95 6.92 -11.64
N ILE A 78 -17.14 6.33 -11.76
CA ILE A 78 -17.56 5.76 -13.05
C ILE A 78 -18.00 6.89 -13.99
N ASN A 79 -18.58 7.96 -13.43
CA ASN A 79 -19.13 9.10 -14.17
C ASN A 79 -18.76 10.40 -13.44
N GLN A 80 -18.70 11.54 -14.13
CA GLN A 80 -18.47 12.84 -13.47
C GLN A 80 -19.58 13.24 -12.49
N SER A 81 -20.78 12.63 -12.61
CA SER A 81 -21.93 12.84 -11.74
C SER A 81 -22.02 11.90 -10.55
N THR A 82 -21.09 10.95 -10.38
CA THR A 82 -21.15 10.02 -9.24
C THR A 82 -20.86 10.78 -7.94
N SER A 83 -21.89 10.89 -7.07
CA SER A 83 -21.79 11.62 -5.79
C SER A 83 -20.73 11.05 -4.84
N PHE A 84 -20.40 9.75 -4.97
CA PHE A 84 -19.46 9.07 -4.09
C PHE A 84 -18.47 8.24 -4.90
N PRO A 85 -17.16 8.38 -4.63
CA PRO A 85 -16.16 7.56 -5.31
C PRO A 85 -16.30 6.10 -4.89
N LEU A 86 -16.06 5.22 -5.85
CA LEU A 86 -15.97 3.78 -5.60
C LEU A 86 -14.54 3.41 -5.22
N ILE A 87 -14.41 2.31 -4.48
CA ILE A 87 -13.13 1.69 -4.16
C ILE A 87 -13.03 0.34 -4.87
N GLY A 88 -11.87 0.07 -5.45
CA GLY A 88 -11.61 -1.21 -6.09
C GLY A 88 -10.16 -1.62 -6.01
N ARG A 89 -9.92 -2.93 -6.09
CA ARG A 89 -8.60 -3.53 -6.14
C ARG A 89 -8.24 -3.84 -7.58
N ILE A 90 -7.03 -3.48 -8.00
CA ILE A 90 -6.52 -3.73 -9.34
C ILE A 90 -6.20 -5.23 -9.51
N ASN A 91 -6.88 -5.87 -10.45
CA ASN A 91 -6.61 -7.26 -10.86
C ASN A 91 -5.56 -7.30 -11.98
N SER A 92 -5.67 -6.39 -12.95
CA SER A 92 -4.74 -6.26 -14.08
C SER A 92 -4.78 -4.85 -14.68
N ILE A 93 -3.73 -4.49 -15.41
CA ILE A 93 -3.59 -3.18 -16.08
C ILE A 93 -3.35 -3.42 -17.55
N TRP A 94 -4.05 -2.67 -18.39
CA TRP A 94 -4.04 -2.78 -19.84
C TRP A 94 -3.71 -1.44 -20.47
N MET A 95 -2.70 -1.44 -21.33
CA MET A 95 -2.36 -0.37 -22.23
C MET A 95 -3.10 -0.58 -23.55
N VAL A 96 -3.75 0.47 -24.04
CA VAL A 96 -4.42 0.50 -25.35
C VAL A 96 -3.78 1.61 -26.17
N GLN A 97 -3.25 1.26 -27.34
CA GLN A 97 -2.53 2.19 -28.20
C GLN A 97 -2.97 2.06 -29.65
N LYS A 98 -3.30 3.19 -30.29
CA LYS A 98 -3.46 3.28 -31.75
C LYS A 98 -2.26 4.02 -32.32
N PRO A 99 -1.61 3.53 -33.39
CA PRO A 99 -0.52 4.27 -34.04
C PRO A 99 -0.95 5.70 -34.38
N GLY A 100 -0.17 6.69 -33.95
CA GLY A 100 -0.45 8.12 -34.18
C GLY A 100 -1.38 8.79 -33.16
N TYR A 101 -1.91 8.07 -32.16
CA TYR A 101 -2.79 8.62 -31.13
C TYR A 101 -2.21 8.47 -29.71
N GLN A 102 -2.84 9.14 -28.75
CA GLN A 102 -2.48 9.06 -27.34
C GLN A 102 -2.73 7.66 -26.78
N THR A 103 -1.79 7.15 -25.97
CA THR A 103 -1.93 5.90 -25.23
C THR A 103 -2.91 6.06 -24.07
N SER A 104 -3.83 5.12 -23.94
CA SER A 104 -4.77 5.03 -22.81
C SER A 104 -4.41 3.84 -21.92
N TYR A 105 -4.69 3.97 -20.61
CA TYR A 105 -4.56 2.86 -19.68
C TYR A 105 -5.88 2.57 -18.97
N PHE A 106 -6.21 1.29 -18.91
CA PHE A 106 -7.40 0.73 -18.30
C PHE A 106 -7.02 -0.24 -17.18
N PHE A 107 -7.70 -0.12 -16.06
CA PHE A 107 -7.50 -0.94 -14.89
C PHE A 107 -8.70 -1.86 -14.72
N HIS A 108 -8.48 -3.17 -14.82
CA HIS A 108 -9.51 -4.15 -14.46
C HIS A 108 -9.53 -4.26 -12.94
N THR A 109 -10.67 -3.94 -12.32
CA THR A 109 -10.79 -3.84 -10.88
C THR A 109 -11.94 -4.68 -10.34
N THR A 110 -11.73 -5.30 -9.18
CA THR A 110 -12.81 -5.84 -8.34
C THR A 110 -13.30 -4.73 -7.42
N LEU A 111 -14.61 -4.53 -7.34
CA LEU A 111 -15.24 -3.53 -6.49
C LEU A 111 -15.33 -3.99 -5.04
N PHE A 112 -15.17 -3.04 -4.13
CA PHE A 112 -15.33 -3.24 -2.70
C PHE A 112 -16.42 -2.31 -2.16
N GLN A 113 -17.25 -2.83 -1.27
CA GLN A 113 -18.25 -2.04 -0.55
C GLN A 113 -17.65 -1.49 0.74
N LYS A 114 -17.94 -0.22 1.04
CA LYS A 114 -17.60 0.41 2.33
C LYS A 114 -18.54 -0.14 3.41
N LEU A 115 -17.97 -0.62 4.51
CA LEU A 115 -18.71 -1.14 5.66
C LEU A 115 -18.67 -0.14 6.83
N GLU A 116 -19.16 -0.56 7.99
CA GLU A 116 -19.07 0.20 9.23
C GLU A 116 -17.62 0.29 9.76
N GLN A 117 -17.45 1.00 10.87
CA GLN A 117 -16.17 1.02 11.57
C GLN A 117 -15.94 -0.36 12.19
N ASN A 118 -14.77 -0.93 11.95
CA ASN A 118 -14.38 -2.20 12.52
C ASN A 118 -14.17 -2.08 14.03
N ASP A 119 -14.70 -3.02 14.81
CA ASP A 119 -14.65 -2.96 16.27
C ASP A 119 -13.26 -3.16 16.85
N PHE A 120 -12.42 -3.97 16.20
CA PHE A 120 -11.08 -4.26 16.68
C PHE A 120 -10.11 -3.14 16.30
N TYR A 121 -10.07 -2.79 15.01
CA TYR A 121 -9.12 -1.79 14.50
C TYR A 121 -9.58 -0.35 14.71
N LYS A 122 -10.88 -0.13 15.01
CA LYS A 122 -11.51 1.21 15.09
C LYS A 122 -11.29 2.06 13.83
N MET A 123 -11.18 1.39 12.68
CA MET A 123 -10.97 1.99 11.37
C MET A 123 -12.03 1.51 10.38
N ARG A 124 -12.14 2.22 9.25
CA ARG A 124 -13.15 1.89 8.23
C ARG A 124 -12.82 0.56 7.55
N GLU A 125 -13.79 -0.34 7.53
CA GLU A 125 -13.68 -1.61 6.83
C GLU A 125 -14.26 -1.53 5.41
N ILE A 126 -13.71 -2.35 4.51
CA ILE A 126 -14.25 -2.62 3.18
C ILE A 126 -14.33 -4.12 2.94
N LYS A 127 -15.33 -4.54 2.17
CA LYS A 127 -15.55 -5.94 1.81
C LYS A 127 -15.64 -6.13 0.29
N ARG A 128 -15.03 -7.19 -0.21
CA ARG A 128 -15.05 -7.58 -1.62
C ARG A 128 -16.48 -7.85 -2.07
N THR A 129 -16.80 -7.39 -3.28
CA THR A 129 -18.05 -7.70 -3.97
C THR A 129 -17.76 -8.61 -5.17
N PRO A 130 -18.77 -9.29 -5.74
CA PRO A 130 -18.58 -10.08 -6.97
C PRO A 130 -18.43 -9.20 -8.22
N HIS A 131 -18.58 -7.88 -8.10
CA HIS A 131 -18.59 -6.98 -9.24
C HIS A 131 -17.18 -6.58 -9.65
N GLU A 132 -16.97 -6.55 -10.97
CA GLU A 132 -15.73 -6.11 -11.58
C GLU A 132 -16.01 -5.06 -12.65
N THR A 133 -15.04 -4.19 -12.92
CA THR A 133 -15.17 -3.16 -13.95
C THR A 133 -13.82 -2.78 -14.56
N PHE A 134 -13.85 -2.06 -15.68
CA PHE A 134 -12.67 -1.42 -16.26
C PHE A 134 -12.72 0.08 -15.98
N VAL A 135 -11.65 0.59 -15.40
CA VAL A 135 -11.51 2.00 -15.03
C VAL A 135 -10.46 2.65 -15.92
N HIS A 136 -10.85 3.68 -16.67
CA HIS A 136 -9.88 4.50 -17.41
C HIS A 136 -9.06 5.35 -16.42
N THR A 137 -7.78 5.58 -16.71
CA THR A 137 -6.87 6.28 -15.77
C THR A 137 -7.36 7.67 -15.39
N SER A 138 -8.01 8.40 -16.30
CA SER A 138 -8.55 9.75 -16.03
C SER A 138 -9.61 9.77 -14.94
N ASN A 139 -10.24 8.62 -14.67
CA ASN A 139 -11.31 8.49 -13.70
C ASN A 139 -10.79 8.09 -12.30
N ILE A 140 -9.49 7.78 -12.19
CA ILE A 140 -8.85 7.42 -10.93
C ILE A 140 -8.50 8.68 -10.16
N LEU A 141 -9.02 8.79 -8.95
CA LEU A 141 -8.79 9.91 -8.04
C LEU A 141 -7.46 9.74 -7.31
N THR A 142 -7.24 8.55 -6.74
CA THR A 142 -6.02 8.23 -6.01
C THR A 142 -5.90 6.74 -5.72
N GLY A 143 -4.71 6.29 -5.33
CA GLY A 143 -4.54 5.03 -4.63
C GLY A 143 -4.76 5.13 -3.12
N LEU A 144 -5.31 4.07 -2.52
CA LEU A 144 -5.46 3.93 -1.07
C LEU A 144 -4.58 2.80 -0.52
N ASN A 145 -4.04 3.02 0.67
CA ASN A 145 -3.38 2.02 1.47
C ASN A 145 -4.44 1.32 2.33
N VAL A 146 -4.54 0.00 2.16
CA VAL A 146 -5.44 -0.86 2.93
C VAL A 146 -4.66 -2.08 3.40
N GLN A 147 -5.09 -2.68 4.50
CA GLN A 147 -4.50 -3.88 5.10
C GLN A 147 -5.58 -4.94 5.24
N HIS A 148 -5.24 -6.21 5.06
CA HIS A 148 -6.21 -7.30 5.22
C HIS A 148 -6.69 -7.37 6.68
N ASP A 149 -8.00 -7.56 6.88
CA ASP A 149 -8.54 -7.80 8.22
C ASP A 149 -8.20 -9.23 8.66
N CYS A 150 -7.00 -9.37 9.22
CA CYS A 150 -6.50 -10.67 9.67
C CYS A 150 -7.19 -11.15 10.94
N HIS A 151 -7.70 -10.21 11.75
CA HIS A 151 -8.38 -10.53 13.01
C HIS A 151 -9.69 -11.27 12.74
N GLN A 152 -10.53 -10.74 11.85
CA GLN A 152 -11.81 -11.36 11.52
C GLN A 152 -11.67 -12.57 10.61
N SER A 153 -10.66 -12.60 9.73
CA SER A 153 -10.47 -13.68 8.75
C SER A 153 -9.77 -14.91 9.34
N GLY A 154 -9.25 -14.82 10.57
CA GLY A 154 -8.56 -15.93 11.24
C GLY A 154 -7.28 -16.35 10.51
N CYS A 155 -6.49 -15.38 10.05
CA CYS A 155 -5.21 -15.63 9.39
C CYS A 155 -4.21 -16.30 10.33
N GLN A 156 -3.33 -17.15 9.80
CA GLN A 156 -2.41 -17.97 10.58
C GLN A 156 -0.96 -17.58 10.35
N LEU A 157 -0.15 -17.66 11.42
CA LEU A 157 1.30 -17.55 11.32
C LEU A 157 1.87 -18.95 11.16
N GLU A 158 2.55 -19.19 10.04
CA GLU A 158 3.21 -20.46 9.76
C GLU A 158 4.71 -20.27 9.63
N ALA A 159 5.49 -21.21 10.18
CA ALA A 159 6.94 -21.20 10.05
C ALA A 159 7.35 -21.74 8.67
N THR A 160 7.26 -20.91 7.63
CA THR A 160 7.52 -21.28 6.23
C THR A 160 8.83 -20.74 5.70
N ARG A 161 9.24 -19.54 6.11
CA ARG A 161 10.42 -18.85 5.56
C ARG A 161 11.69 -19.31 6.23
N THR A 162 12.58 -19.95 5.49
CA THR A 162 13.92 -20.29 5.99
C THR A 162 14.65 -19.04 6.49
N ALA A 163 15.09 -19.07 7.74
CA ALA A 163 15.91 -18.00 8.31
C ALA A 163 17.29 -18.02 7.65
N ILE A 164 17.82 -16.83 7.36
CA ILE A 164 19.18 -16.67 6.89
C ILE A 164 19.97 -16.05 8.03
N VAL A 165 20.93 -16.81 8.55
CA VAL A 165 21.86 -16.38 9.61
C VAL A 165 23.24 -16.35 8.98
N GLU A 166 23.94 -15.22 9.06
CA GLU A 166 25.30 -15.06 8.49
C GLU A 166 25.41 -15.49 7.01
N ARG A 167 24.38 -15.18 6.20
CA ARG A 167 24.28 -15.56 4.78
C ARG A 167 24.18 -17.07 4.51
N ARG A 168 24.04 -17.90 5.55
CA ARG A 168 23.75 -19.34 5.45
C ARG A 168 22.28 -19.59 5.74
N LYS A 169 21.69 -20.56 5.03
CA LYS A 169 20.34 -21.04 5.33
C LYS A 169 20.40 -21.79 6.65
N SER A 170 19.63 -21.34 7.64
CA SER A 170 19.47 -22.04 8.92
C SER A 170 18.39 -23.12 8.80
N SER A 171 18.44 -24.11 9.71
CA SER A 171 17.34 -25.05 9.95
C SER A 171 16.11 -24.36 10.55
N GLN A 172 16.29 -23.18 11.16
CA GLN A 172 15.22 -22.39 11.74
C GLN A 172 14.38 -21.72 10.65
N LYS A 173 13.07 -21.67 10.88
CA LYS A 173 12.11 -20.98 10.01
C LYS A 173 11.50 -19.80 10.75
N ASN A 174 11.38 -18.67 10.04
CA ASN A 174 10.64 -17.51 10.46
C ASN A 174 9.15 -17.70 10.19
N LEU A 175 8.34 -17.11 11.06
CA LEU A 175 6.89 -17.05 10.89
C LEU A 175 6.54 -16.10 9.73
N GLU A 176 5.70 -16.57 8.82
CA GLU A 176 5.02 -15.76 7.80
C GLU A 176 3.52 -15.79 8.05
N LEU A 177 2.87 -14.67 7.76
CA LEU A 177 1.41 -14.56 7.85
C LEU A 177 0.79 -15.07 6.56
N ASN A 178 -0.01 -16.13 6.68
CA ASN A 178 -0.83 -16.65 5.59
C ASN A 178 -2.24 -16.10 5.72
N HIS A 179 -2.64 -15.29 4.73
CA HIS A 179 -3.99 -14.79 4.63
C HIS A 179 -4.93 -15.90 4.18
N ARG A 180 -6.04 -16.08 4.91
CA ARG A 180 -7.03 -17.14 4.63
C ARG A 180 -7.91 -16.82 3.42
N ASP A 181 -8.15 -15.54 3.18
CA ASP A 181 -8.98 -15.03 2.09
C ASP A 181 -8.44 -13.68 1.58
N GLU A 182 -9.15 -13.10 0.61
CA GLU A 182 -8.89 -11.77 0.08
C GLU A 182 -10.16 -10.90 0.11
N ASP A 183 -10.98 -11.05 1.15
CA ASP A 183 -12.35 -10.53 1.15
C ASP A 183 -12.53 -9.26 1.98
N ARG A 184 -11.81 -9.11 3.10
CA ARG A 184 -12.00 -7.98 4.02
C ARG A 184 -10.70 -7.22 4.24
N TYR A 185 -10.80 -5.89 4.21
CA TYR A 185 -9.66 -5.00 4.41
C TYR A 185 -10.04 -3.78 5.25
N ILE A 186 -9.06 -3.27 5.97
CA ILE A 186 -9.10 -2.07 6.78
C ILE A 186 -8.39 -0.95 6.03
N ILE A 187 -9.04 0.20 5.90
CA ILE A 187 -8.44 1.37 5.27
C ILE A 187 -7.48 2.03 6.26
N ASN A 188 -6.24 2.28 5.84
CA ASN A 188 -5.28 2.99 6.66
C ASN A 188 -5.63 4.48 6.72
N PHE A 189 -6.42 4.87 7.72
CA PHE A 189 -6.83 6.25 7.93
C PHE A 189 -5.65 7.23 8.05
N SER A 190 -4.55 6.77 8.66
CA SER A 190 -3.35 7.56 8.96
C SER A 190 -2.27 7.44 7.87
N SER A 191 -2.66 7.08 6.64
CA SER A 191 -1.74 7.03 5.51
C SER A 191 -1.05 8.38 5.30
N LEU A 192 0.28 8.36 5.10
CA LEU A 192 1.09 9.53 4.78
C LEU A 192 0.97 9.95 3.30
N ALA A 193 0.41 9.07 2.46
CA ALA A 193 0.11 9.35 1.06
C ALA A 193 -1.39 9.54 0.88
N SER A 194 -1.78 10.52 0.04
CA SER A 194 -3.19 10.82 -0.25
C SER A 194 -4.05 10.99 1.00
N VAL A 195 -3.51 11.71 1.99
CA VAL A 195 -4.08 11.88 3.34
C VAL A 195 -5.53 12.34 3.26
N SER A 196 -5.83 13.37 2.45
CA SER A 196 -7.17 13.94 2.32
C SER A 196 -8.19 12.92 1.83
N TRP A 197 -7.79 12.04 0.91
CA TRP A 197 -8.67 10.99 0.38
C TRP A 197 -8.88 9.84 1.37
N HIS A 198 -7.85 9.44 2.12
CA HIS A 198 -8.01 8.43 3.18
C HIS A 198 -8.98 8.93 4.26
N ARG A 199 -8.81 10.18 4.71
CA ARG A 199 -9.70 10.78 5.70
C ARG A 199 -11.14 10.91 5.19
N LYS A 200 -11.31 11.49 3.99
CA LYS A 200 -12.64 11.69 3.38
C LYS A 200 -13.38 10.38 3.12
N PHE A 201 -12.70 9.36 2.59
CA PHE A 201 -13.34 8.10 2.26
C PHE A 201 -13.59 7.22 3.50
N SER A 202 -12.64 7.21 4.45
CA SER A 202 -12.80 6.48 5.71
C SER A 202 -13.97 7.02 6.53
N ASP A 203 -14.22 8.33 6.47
CA ASP A 203 -15.40 8.95 7.06
C ASP A 203 -15.59 8.51 8.53
N LEU A 204 -14.49 8.64 9.29
CA LEU A 204 -14.46 8.31 10.70
C LEU A 204 -14.72 9.58 11.49
N LEU A 205 -15.70 9.51 12.38
CA LEU A 205 -16.03 10.59 13.30
C LEU A 205 -15.13 10.45 14.52
N PHE A 206 -14.30 11.46 14.75
CA PHE A 206 -13.54 11.59 15.98
C PHE A 206 -14.10 12.77 16.76
N SER A 207 -14.50 12.52 18.00
CA SER A 207 -14.65 13.61 18.96
C SER A 207 -13.27 14.18 19.25
N SER A 208 -13.13 15.50 19.13
CA SER A 208 -11.94 16.16 19.66
C SER A 208 -11.86 15.88 21.16
N PRO A 209 -10.73 15.36 21.68
CA PRO A 209 -10.59 15.17 23.11
C PRO A 209 -10.74 16.54 23.80
N THR A 210 -11.48 16.55 24.90
CA THR A 210 -11.60 17.69 25.80
C THR A 210 -10.25 17.97 26.48
N GLN A 211 -10.11 19.16 27.07
CA GLN A 211 -8.88 19.53 27.77
C GLN A 211 -8.56 18.57 28.93
N LEU A 212 -9.57 18.10 29.66
CA LEU A 212 -9.39 17.14 30.73
C LEU A 212 -8.95 15.77 30.20
N GLU A 213 -9.60 15.27 29.14
CA GLU A 213 -9.19 14.02 28.50
C GLU A 213 -7.74 14.09 27.98
N TRP A 214 -7.31 15.24 27.45
CA TRP A 214 -5.90 15.44 27.09
C TRP A 214 -4.95 15.32 28.28
N ILE A 215 -5.32 15.92 29.42
CA ILE A 215 -4.52 15.85 30.64
C ILE A 215 -4.46 14.40 31.15
N ASP A 216 -5.60 13.71 31.17
CA ASP A 216 -5.68 12.32 31.63
C ASP A 216 -4.83 11.40 30.73
N ILE A 217 -4.95 11.54 29.40
CA ILE A 217 -4.16 10.75 28.43
C ILE A 217 -2.65 10.99 28.62
N MET A 218 -2.22 12.23 28.90
CA MET A 218 -0.80 12.52 29.16
C MET A 218 -0.30 11.84 30.44
N HIS A 219 -1.10 11.86 31.52
CA HIS A 219 -0.75 11.17 32.76
C HIS A 219 -0.71 9.66 32.58
N ASP A 220 -1.70 9.08 31.92
CA ASP A 220 -1.75 7.65 31.61
C ASP A 220 -0.55 7.19 30.78
N GLY A 221 -0.20 7.97 29.75
CA GLY A 221 0.98 7.72 28.93
C GLY A 221 2.28 7.77 29.72
N LEU A 222 2.44 8.75 30.62
CA LEU A 222 3.61 8.87 31.49
C LEU A 222 3.71 7.70 32.48
N ASN A 223 2.59 7.28 33.06
CA ASN A 223 2.53 6.17 34.00
C ASN A 223 2.92 4.85 33.30
N GLU A 224 2.37 4.59 32.12
CA GLU A 224 2.70 3.38 31.36
C GLU A 224 4.17 3.38 30.90
N TRP A 225 4.70 4.53 30.46
CA TRP A 225 6.12 4.64 30.12
C TRP A 225 7.02 4.37 31.33
N SER A 226 6.71 4.95 32.49
CA SER A 226 7.45 4.70 33.73
C SER A 226 7.49 3.20 34.06
N ARG A 227 6.33 2.53 33.99
CA ARG A 227 6.20 1.08 34.20
C ARG A 227 7.02 0.25 33.21
N VAL A 228 7.03 0.62 31.93
CA VAL A 228 7.84 -0.07 30.90
C VAL A 228 9.33 0.09 31.20
N THR A 229 9.75 1.28 31.61
CA THR A 229 11.15 1.58 31.96
C THR A 229 11.61 0.77 33.16
N GLU A 230 10.79 0.68 34.21
CA GLU A 230 11.05 -0.17 35.38
C GLU A 230 11.16 -1.67 35.02
N LYS A 231 10.25 -2.15 34.16
CA LYS A 231 10.31 -3.53 33.63
C LYS A 231 11.58 -3.80 32.83
N GLN A 232 12.04 -2.83 32.04
CA GLN A 232 13.29 -2.96 31.29
C GLN A 232 14.51 -2.97 32.23
N ALA A 233 14.53 -2.12 33.24
CA ALA A 233 15.60 -2.09 34.26
C ALA A 233 15.69 -3.41 35.03
N THR A 234 14.54 -3.97 35.46
CA THR A 234 14.49 -5.27 36.13
C THR A 234 14.91 -6.43 35.21
N LYS A 235 14.52 -6.42 33.93
CA LYS A 235 15.00 -7.39 32.94
C LYS A 235 16.51 -7.29 32.71
N ALA A 236 17.05 -6.08 32.61
CA ALA A 236 18.49 -5.86 32.43
C ALA A 236 19.29 -6.37 33.64
N ASN A 237 18.79 -6.14 34.86
CA ASN A 237 19.40 -6.68 36.08
C ASN A 237 19.36 -8.22 36.11
N LYS A 238 18.24 -8.85 35.74
CA LYS A 238 18.16 -10.32 35.63
C LYS A 238 19.10 -10.87 34.56
N LYS A 239 19.20 -10.21 33.40
CA LYS A 239 20.06 -10.64 32.29
C LYS A 239 21.54 -10.57 32.66
N LYS A 240 21.96 -9.55 33.43
CA LYS A 240 23.31 -9.50 34.04
C LYS A 240 23.60 -10.70 34.96
N THR A 241 22.58 -11.25 35.61
CA THR A 241 22.71 -12.45 36.46
C THR A 241 22.81 -13.76 35.66
N THR A 242 22.37 -13.79 34.40
CA THR A 242 22.26 -15.04 33.58
C THR A 242 23.39 -15.24 32.55
N ILE A 243 24.36 -14.33 32.42
CA ILE A 243 25.41 -14.41 31.37
C ILE A 243 26.42 -15.57 31.59
N SER A 244 26.26 -16.42 32.61
CA SER A 244 27.18 -17.55 32.87
C SER A 244 26.98 -18.81 32.00
N GLY A 245 26.13 -18.81 30.97
CA GLY A 245 26.03 -19.98 30.08
C GLY A 245 25.25 -19.73 28.80
N GLY A 246 25.95 -19.55 27.67
CA GLY A 246 25.36 -19.56 26.34
C GLY A 246 25.92 -20.72 25.51
N GLN A 247 25.11 -21.73 25.24
CA GLN A 247 25.39 -22.77 24.24
C GLN A 247 25.20 -22.22 22.82
N MET A 248 26.17 -22.49 21.94
CA MET A 248 26.07 -22.24 20.50
C MET A 248 25.09 -23.21 19.83
N ASP A 249 24.38 -22.73 18.80
CA ASP A 249 23.51 -23.53 17.94
C ASP A 249 24.35 -24.56 17.17
N PRO A 250 24.16 -25.88 17.40
CA PRO A 250 24.98 -26.93 16.80
C PRO A 250 24.81 -27.05 15.28
N SER A 251 23.82 -26.36 14.68
CA SER A 251 23.57 -26.41 13.23
C SER A 251 24.35 -25.38 12.40
N LEU A 252 25.17 -24.54 13.05
CA LEU A 252 26.01 -23.52 12.40
C LEU A 252 27.50 -23.91 12.27
N GLN A 253 27.87 -25.14 12.61
CA GLN A 253 29.21 -25.69 12.36
C GLN A 253 29.42 -26.03 10.88
#